data_AF-A0A2R2J0X1-F1
#
_entry.id   AF-A0A2R2J0X1-F1
#
_cell.length_a   1.000
_cell.length_b   1.000
_cell.length_c   1.000
_cell.angle_alpha   90.00
_cell.angle_beta   90.00
_cell.angle_gamma   90.00
#
_symmetry.space_group_name_H-M   'P 1'
#
loop_
_entity.id
_entity.type
_entity.pdbx_description
1 polymer ?
#
loop_
_entity_poly.entity_id
_entity_poly.type
_entity_poly.pdbx_seq_one_letter_code
_entity_poly.pdbx_strand_id
1 'polypeptide(L)'
;MRTLYRNGGPDSPYLWRMLRALDYLWRHLDGPLPLERLAEEACLSPFHFHRVYRGLMAETVGETRQRLLLHRAAGQLDGGSLPLSKVAARAGYGGTAAFVRAFARAYGESPGRYRQRRAFISRQDWETVMHEVTLLKQDKGLTVLMRRHAGSYMEIGQAFGALQAISPACAVGDAPGRAFGIYLDDREQTEEAKLRAIACVTVPDAWQGRPLPDGFEWGEIPAGEYACVTHLGPYAELSTAWSWLYRHWLPGSGRAPGGVPCVEEYLNSPYDNPPTALRTRLMLSLA
;
A
#
# COMPACT_ATOMS: atom_id res chain seq x y z
N MET A 1 -6.08 -26.34 -4.21
CA MET A 1 -6.71 -26.09 -5.53
C MET A 1 -6.24 -24.74 -6.11
N ARG A 2 -4.94 -24.58 -6.39
CA ARG A 2 -4.26 -23.32 -6.79
C ARG A 2 -4.01 -23.21 -8.31
N THR A 3 -4.71 -23.99 -9.12
CA THR A 3 -4.31 -24.30 -10.52
C THR A 3 -5.05 -23.48 -11.60
N LEU A 4 -5.85 -22.46 -11.27
CA LEU A 4 -6.77 -21.87 -12.24
C LEU A 4 -6.39 -20.53 -12.86
N TYR A 5 -5.30 -19.87 -12.44
CA TYR A 5 -4.87 -18.63 -13.10
C TYR A 5 -3.37 -18.68 -13.43
N ARG A 6 -3.03 -19.58 -14.37
CA ARG A 6 -1.80 -19.49 -15.20
C ARG A 6 -1.82 -18.29 -16.18
N ASN A 7 -2.83 -17.42 -16.10
CA ASN A 7 -3.10 -16.33 -17.04
C ASN A 7 -2.88 -14.94 -16.42
N GLY A 8 -2.06 -14.81 -15.36
CA GLY A 8 -1.47 -13.50 -15.02
C GLY A 8 -0.51 -13.07 -16.14
N GLY A 9 -0.40 -11.79 -16.42
CA GLY A 9 0.31 -11.34 -17.62
C GLY A 9 -0.21 -10.02 -18.18
N PRO A 10 0.66 -9.25 -18.88
CA PRO A 10 0.22 -8.09 -19.65
C PRO A 10 -0.80 -8.48 -20.74
N ASP A 11 -0.69 -9.71 -21.26
CA ASP A 11 -1.55 -10.24 -22.32
C ASP A 11 -2.85 -10.88 -21.80
N SER A 12 -3.12 -10.80 -20.48
CA SER A 12 -4.27 -11.45 -19.89
C SER A 12 -5.58 -10.81 -20.34
N PRO A 13 -6.54 -11.58 -20.92
CA PRO A 13 -7.82 -11.02 -21.36
C PRO A 13 -8.71 -10.58 -20.19
N TYR A 14 -8.39 -11.02 -18.97
CA TYR A 14 -9.10 -10.61 -17.75
C TYR A 14 -8.54 -9.32 -17.16
N LEU A 15 -7.31 -8.93 -17.49
CA LEU A 15 -6.66 -7.77 -16.89
C LEU A 15 -7.48 -6.50 -17.10
N TRP A 16 -7.79 -6.14 -18.34
CA TRP A 16 -8.57 -4.95 -18.64
C TRP A 16 -9.94 -4.93 -17.96
N ARG A 17 -10.59 -6.09 -17.89
CA ARG A 17 -11.88 -6.26 -17.19
C ARG A 17 -11.74 -5.98 -15.69
N MET A 18 -10.66 -6.47 -15.09
CA MET A 18 -10.38 -6.23 -13.67
C MET A 18 -9.95 -4.78 -13.41
N LEU A 19 -9.17 -4.16 -14.29
CA LEU A 19 -8.79 -2.76 -14.15
C LEU A 19 -10.01 -1.85 -14.14
N ARG A 20 -11.01 -2.09 -15.00
CA ARG A 20 -12.28 -1.36 -14.97
C ARG A 20 -13.05 -1.56 -13.67
N ALA A 21 -13.15 -2.79 -13.19
CA ALA A 21 -13.81 -3.08 -11.92
C ALA A 21 -13.09 -2.43 -10.72
N LEU A 22 -11.76 -2.46 -10.70
CA LEU A 22 -10.95 -1.81 -9.66
C LEU A 22 -11.11 -0.29 -9.71
N ASP A 23 -11.05 0.32 -10.90
CA ASP A 23 -11.31 1.75 -11.05
C ASP A 23 -12.71 2.14 -10.53
N TYR A 24 -13.73 1.36 -10.88
CA TYR A 24 -15.08 1.58 -10.35
C TYR A 24 -15.14 1.43 -8.83
N LEU A 25 -14.47 0.42 -8.26
CA LEU A 25 -14.38 0.20 -6.81
C LEU A 25 -13.78 1.43 -6.11
N TRP A 26 -12.68 1.97 -6.64
CA TRP A 26 -12.00 3.13 -6.05
C TRP A 26 -12.86 4.40 -6.12
N ARG A 27 -13.50 4.67 -7.26
CA ARG A 27 -14.41 5.82 -7.42
C ARG A 27 -15.64 5.77 -6.52
N HIS A 28 -16.06 4.57 -6.11
CA HIS A 28 -17.25 4.36 -5.29
C HIS A 28 -16.92 3.78 -3.91
N LEU A 29 -15.69 3.93 -3.43
CA LEU A 29 -15.25 3.32 -2.17
C LEU A 29 -16.12 3.75 -0.98
N ASP A 30 -16.48 5.03 -0.93
CA ASP A 30 -17.30 5.63 0.13
C ASP A 30 -18.82 5.36 -0.03
N GLY A 31 -19.25 4.87 -1.19
CA GLY A 31 -20.66 4.67 -1.53
C GLY A 31 -21.11 3.21 -1.53
N PRO A 32 -22.38 2.96 -1.93
CA PRO A 32 -22.86 1.62 -2.22
C PRO A 32 -22.04 0.99 -3.35
N LEU A 33 -21.63 -0.27 -3.17
CA LEU A 33 -20.82 -1.00 -4.13
C LEU A 33 -21.47 -2.36 -4.44
N PRO A 34 -22.53 -2.41 -5.27
CA PRO A 34 -23.20 -3.66 -5.61
C PRO A 34 -22.27 -4.56 -6.42
N LEU A 35 -22.28 -5.86 -6.14
CA LEU A 35 -21.46 -6.82 -6.87
C LEU A 35 -21.84 -6.85 -8.36
N GLU A 36 -23.12 -6.68 -8.65
CA GLU A 36 -23.70 -6.67 -9.99
C GLU A 36 -23.11 -5.53 -10.82
N ARG A 37 -22.98 -4.34 -10.24
CA ARG A 37 -22.38 -3.17 -10.91
C ARG A 37 -20.91 -3.42 -11.26
N LEU A 38 -20.13 -3.98 -10.33
CA LEU A 38 -18.73 -4.34 -10.60
C LEU A 38 -18.59 -5.41 -11.68
N ALA A 39 -19.50 -6.39 -11.69
CA ALA A 39 -19.53 -7.43 -12.71
C ALA A 39 -19.88 -6.86 -14.10
N GLU A 40 -20.83 -5.91 -14.17
CA GLU A 40 -21.17 -5.17 -15.39
C GLU A 40 -19.96 -4.39 -15.94
N GLU A 41 -19.23 -3.65 -15.10
CA GLU A 41 -18.00 -2.93 -15.49
C GLU A 41 -16.92 -3.89 -16.03
N ALA A 42 -16.82 -5.09 -15.45
CA ALA A 42 -15.95 -6.15 -15.93
C ALA A 42 -16.49 -6.90 -17.17
N CYS A 43 -17.73 -6.60 -17.60
CA CYS A 43 -18.47 -7.34 -18.63
C CYS A 43 -18.53 -8.85 -18.35
N LEU A 44 -18.86 -9.22 -17.11
CA LEU A 44 -18.93 -10.59 -16.62
C LEU A 44 -20.25 -10.83 -15.88
N SER A 45 -20.68 -12.09 -15.81
CA SER A 45 -21.74 -12.44 -14.88
C SER A 45 -21.26 -12.28 -13.43
N PRO A 46 -22.13 -11.96 -12.45
CA PRO A 46 -21.73 -11.78 -11.05
C PRO A 46 -20.96 -12.97 -10.47
N PHE A 47 -21.40 -14.19 -10.79
CA PHE A 47 -20.74 -15.42 -10.35
C PHE A 47 -19.32 -15.57 -10.92
N HIS A 48 -19.14 -15.32 -12.22
CA HIS A 48 -17.82 -15.43 -12.86
C HIS A 48 -16.89 -14.32 -12.38
N PHE A 49 -17.40 -13.09 -12.27
CA PHE A 49 -16.66 -11.95 -11.74
C PHE A 49 -16.12 -12.25 -10.34
N HIS A 50 -16.97 -12.71 -9.42
CA HIS A 50 -16.54 -13.04 -8.06
C HIS A 50 -15.40 -14.08 -8.04
N ARG A 51 -15.49 -15.13 -8.89
CA ARG A 51 -14.45 -16.16 -9.00
C ARG A 51 -13.14 -15.64 -9.59
N VAL A 52 -13.21 -14.75 -10.58
CA VAL A 52 -12.02 -14.13 -11.20
C VAL A 52 -11.38 -13.16 -10.22
N TYR A 53 -12.16 -12.26 -9.61
CA TYR A 53 -11.69 -11.29 -8.64
C TYR A 53 -10.95 -11.98 -7.48
N ARG A 54 -11.57 -12.98 -6.84
CA ARG A 54 -10.95 -13.71 -5.74
C ARG A 54 -9.68 -14.47 -6.16
N GLY A 55 -9.63 -14.96 -7.40
CA GLY A 55 -8.46 -15.63 -7.95
C GLY A 55 -7.26 -14.71 -8.17
N LEU A 56 -7.50 -13.45 -8.52
CA LEU A 56 -6.46 -12.47 -8.83
C LEU A 56 -6.08 -11.62 -7.60
N MET A 57 -7.06 -11.23 -6.81
CA MET A 57 -6.90 -10.29 -5.69
C MET A 57 -6.72 -10.98 -4.32
N ALA A 58 -6.84 -12.31 -4.26
CA ALA A 58 -6.84 -13.12 -3.03
C ALA A 58 -7.96 -12.82 -2.01
N GLU A 59 -8.73 -11.76 -2.22
CA GLU A 59 -9.84 -11.31 -1.38
C GLU A 59 -11.15 -11.29 -2.18
N THR A 60 -12.27 -11.23 -1.48
CA THR A 60 -13.55 -10.75 -2.04
C THR A 60 -13.55 -9.23 -2.17
N VAL A 61 -14.42 -8.69 -3.03
CA VAL A 61 -14.63 -7.24 -3.15
C VAL A 61 -14.95 -6.59 -1.81
N GLY A 62 -15.79 -7.23 -1.00
CA GLY A 62 -16.20 -6.74 0.31
C GLY A 62 -15.02 -6.65 1.27
N GLU A 63 -14.17 -7.68 1.31
CA GLU A 63 -12.93 -7.69 2.10
C GLU A 63 -11.97 -6.59 1.66
N THR A 64 -11.74 -6.44 0.35
CA THR A 64 -10.91 -5.35 -0.19
C THR A 64 -11.43 -3.98 0.23
N ARG A 65 -12.72 -3.70 -0.01
CA ARG A 65 -13.34 -2.42 0.38
C ARG A 65 -13.19 -2.17 1.87
N GLN A 66 -13.46 -3.18 2.69
CA GLN A 66 -13.39 -3.09 4.14
C GLN A 66 -11.96 -2.81 4.63
N ARG A 67 -10.96 -3.49 4.06
CA ARG A 67 -9.55 -3.28 4.38
C ARG A 67 -9.10 -1.86 4.02
N LEU A 68 -9.45 -1.37 2.83
CA LEU A 68 -9.09 -0.03 2.36
C LEU A 68 -9.74 1.06 3.23
N LEU A 69 -11.03 0.92 3.57
CA LEU A 69 -11.73 1.87 4.44
C LEU A 69 -11.16 1.90 5.87
N LEU A 70 -10.79 0.75 6.43
CA LEU A 70 -10.12 0.71 7.74
C LEU A 70 -8.70 1.26 7.69
N HIS A 71 -7.97 1.07 6.59
CA HIS A 71 -6.66 1.68 6.36
C HIS A 71 -6.76 3.22 6.32
N ARG A 72 -7.71 3.76 5.54
CA ARG A 72 -8.00 5.19 5.52
C ARG A 72 -8.41 5.70 6.92
N ALA A 73 -9.23 4.94 7.65
CA ALA A 73 -9.62 5.29 9.01
C ALA A 73 -8.41 5.33 9.97
N ALA A 74 -7.46 4.40 9.86
CA ALA A 74 -6.24 4.42 10.67
C ALA A 74 -5.40 5.68 10.41
N GLY A 75 -5.27 6.10 9.14
CA GLY A 75 -4.64 7.38 8.80
C GLY A 75 -5.39 8.60 9.37
N GLN A 76 -6.72 8.59 9.39
CA GLN A 76 -7.53 9.65 10.01
C GLN A 76 -7.43 9.67 11.55
N LEU A 77 -7.08 8.55 12.17
CA LEU A 77 -6.87 8.43 13.60
C LEU A 77 -5.43 8.79 14.01
N ASP A 78 -4.48 8.72 13.08
CA ASP A 78 -3.09 9.11 13.32
C ASP A 78 -2.95 10.64 13.23
N GLY A 79 -2.74 11.30 14.37
CA GLY A 79 -2.64 12.77 14.47
C GLY A 79 -3.94 13.54 14.18
N GLY A 80 -5.00 12.88 13.71
CA GLY A 80 -6.25 13.53 13.32
C GLY A 80 -7.18 13.92 14.48
N SER A 81 -7.87 15.05 14.31
CA SER A 81 -8.87 15.56 15.26
C SER A 81 -10.32 15.16 14.94
N LEU A 82 -10.53 14.42 13.84
CA LEU A 82 -11.86 14.10 13.35
C LEU A 82 -12.66 13.30 14.40
N PRO A 83 -13.92 13.65 14.71
CA PRO A 83 -14.74 12.90 15.67
C PRO A 83 -14.86 11.43 15.29
N LEU A 84 -14.83 10.52 16.28
CA LEU A 84 -14.86 9.07 16.04
C LEU A 84 -16.10 8.64 15.23
N SER A 85 -17.24 9.29 15.44
CA SER A 85 -18.47 9.07 14.67
C SER A 85 -18.32 9.42 13.18
N LYS A 86 -17.57 10.48 12.86
CA LYS A 86 -17.28 10.88 11.47
C LYS A 86 -16.28 9.94 10.82
N VAL A 87 -15.26 9.48 11.56
CA VAL A 87 -14.34 8.43 11.08
C VAL A 87 -15.11 7.14 10.78
N ALA A 88 -16.01 6.72 11.69
CA ALA A 88 -16.85 5.53 11.50
C ALA A 88 -17.73 5.65 10.24
N ALA A 89 -18.39 6.81 10.05
CA ALA A 89 -19.21 7.06 8.86
C ALA A 89 -18.38 7.00 7.57
N ARG A 90 -17.20 7.62 7.54
CA ARG A 90 -16.26 7.57 6.40
C ARG A 90 -15.69 6.18 6.16
N ALA A 91 -15.62 5.34 7.19
CA ALA A 91 -15.24 3.94 7.07
C ALA A 91 -16.41 3.03 6.64
N GLY A 92 -17.58 3.60 6.29
CA GLY A 92 -18.74 2.86 5.81
C GLY A 92 -19.64 2.28 6.90
N TYR A 93 -19.53 2.75 8.15
CA TYR A 93 -20.33 2.26 9.27
C TYR A 93 -21.42 3.23 9.69
N GLY A 94 -22.66 2.76 9.71
CA GLY A 94 -23.80 3.52 10.24
C GLY A 94 -23.77 3.76 11.75
N GLY A 95 -22.88 3.10 12.49
CA GLY A 95 -22.76 3.27 13.93
C GLY A 95 -21.37 2.98 14.47
N THR A 96 -20.95 3.78 15.46
CA THR A 96 -19.61 3.72 16.07
C THR A 96 -19.30 2.34 16.68
N ALA A 97 -20.28 1.66 17.26
CA ALA A 97 -20.05 0.35 17.89
C ALA A 97 -19.61 -0.73 16.88
N ALA A 98 -20.19 -0.72 15.67
CA ALA A 98 -19.80 -1.65 14.61
C ALA A 98 -18.38 -1.34 14.10
N PHE A 99 -18.08 -0.05 13.91
CA PHE A 99 -16.73 0.41 13.55
C PHE A 99 -15.69 0.01 14.60
N VAL A 100 -15.94 0.26 15.88
CA VAL A 100 -15.02 -0.09 16.97
C VAL A 100 -14.69 -1.58 16.97
N ARG A 101 -15.70 -2.45 16.82
CA ARG A 101 -15.47 -3.90 16.76
C ARG A 101 -14.65 -4.32 15.54
N ALA A 102 -14.97 -3.76 14.37
CA ALA A 102 -14.26 -4.10 13.15
C ALA A 102 -12.82 -3.57 13.14
N PHE A 103 -12.60 -2.33 13.59
CA PHE A 103 -11.28 -1.74 13.73
C PHE A 103 -10.44 -2.52 14.75
N ALA A 104 -10.99 -2.86 15.93
CA ALA A 104 -10.28 -3.66 16.92
C ALA A 104 -9.94 -5.06 16.43
N ARG A 105 -10.80 -5.69 15.63
CA ARG A 105 -10.51 -6.98 15.01
C ARG A 105 -9.33 -6.88 14.02
N ALA A 106 -9.25 -5.81 13.26
CA ALA A 106 -8.20 -5.64 12.26
C ALA A 106 -6.87 -5.13 12.86
N TYR A 107 -6.93 -4.16 13.77
CA TYR A 107 -5.76 -3.44 14.32
C TYR A 107 -5.35 -3.92 15.71
N GLY A 108 -6.05 -4.88 16.30
CA GLY A 108 -5.74 -5.42 17.64
C GLY A 108 -6.09 -4.52 18.81
N GLU A 109 -6.53 -3.28 18.56
CA GLU A 109 -6.93 -2.33 19.60
C GLU A 109 -8.11 -1.43 19.17
N SER A 110 -8.80 -0.83 20.13
CA SER A 110 -9.92 0.08 19.83
C SER A 110 -9.42 1.36 19.13
N PRO A 111 -10.23 1.99 18.26
CA PRO A 111 -9.82 3.20 17.54
C PRO A 111 -9.52 4.39 18.47
N GLY A 112 -10.16 4.44 19.65
CA GLY A 112 -9.86 5.44 20.67
C GLY A 112 -8.48 5.24 21.30
N ARG A 113 -8.13 3.99 21.64
CA ARG A 113 -6.81 3.64 22.16
C ARG A 113 -5.73 3.85 21.12
N TYR A 114 -5.98 3.44 19.88
CA TYR A 114 -5.12 3.70 18.72
C TYR A 114 -4.80 5.19 18.61
N ARG A 115 -5.84 6.06 18.56
CA ARG A 115 -5.65 7.52 18.48
C ARG A 115 -4.82 8.08 19.65
N GLN A 116 -5.09 7.64 20.87
CA GLN A 116 -4.34 8.10 22.05
C GLN A 116 -2.86 7.69 21.99
N ARG A 117 -2.58 6.43 21.63
CA ARG A 117 -1.22 5.92 21.45
C ARG A 117 -0.47 6.71 20.39
N ARG A 118 -1.12 6.95 19.24
CA ARG A 118 -0.54 7.72 18.14
C ARG A 118 -0.27 9.18 18.52
N ALA A 119 -1.21 9.83 19.22
CA ALA A 119 -1.01 11.19 19.73
C ALA A 119 0.11 11.28 20.78
N PHE A 120 0.32 10.22 21.57
CA PHE A 120 1.42 10.14 22.53
C PHE A 120 2.78 10.00 21.84
N ILE A 121 2.90 9.07 20.89
CA ILE A 121 4.13 8.84 20.12
C ILE A 121 4.55 10.11 19.37
N SER A 122 3.60 10.78 18.71
CA SER A 122 3.86 12.05 18.00
C SER A 122 4.37 13.20 18.91
N ARG A 123 4.25 13.09 20.24
CA ARG A 123 4.69 14.13 21.19
C ARG A 123 6.03 13.83 21.85
N GLN A 124 6.44 12.57 21.92
CA GLN A 124 7.65 12.16 22.67
C GLN A 124 8.85 11.77 21.80
N ASP A 125 8.67 11.79 20.47
CA ASP A 125 9.62 11.83 19.34
C ASP A 125 10.97 11.07 19.35
N TRP A 126 11.64 10.68 20.44
CA TRP A 126 13.03 10.21 20.31
C TRP A 126 13.49 9.03 21.20
N GLU A 127 13.12 8.92 22.48
CA GLU A 127 13.66 7.85 23.34
C GLU A 127 12.96 6.50 23.17
N THR A 128 11.68 6.49 22.77
CA THR A 128 10.84 5.31 22.92
C THR A 128 10.85 4.38 21.70
N VAL A 129 11.34 4.85 20.54
CA VAL A 129 11.32 4.08 19.29
C VAL A 129 12.70 4.10 18.64
N MET A 130 13.67 3.47 19.29
CA MET A 130 14.97 3.19 18.68
C MET A 130 14.79 2.14 17.59
N HIS A 131 15.01 2.52 16.35
CA HIS A 131 15.06 1.58 15.24
C HIS A 131 16.50 1.14 15.00
N GLU A 132 16.69 -0.15 14.73
CA GLU A 132 17.96 -0.63 14.20
C GLU A 132 18.06 -0.21 12.73
N VAL A 133 19.14 0.51 12.39
CA VAL A 133 19.44 0.87 11.00
C VAL A 133 20.42 -0.12 10.42
N THR A 134 20.05 -0.67 9.28
CA THR A 134 20.91 -1.56 8.49
C THR A 134 21.33 -0.85 7.21
N LEU A 135 22.60 -0.95 6.84
CA LEU A 135 23.08 -0.44 5.55
C LEU A 135 22.89 -1.53 4.51
N LEU A 136 22.05 -1.25 3.52
CA LEU A 136 21.82 -2.12 2.39
C LEU A 136 22.59 -1.59 1.19
N LYS A 137 23.56 -2.37 0.71
CA LYS A 137 24.24 -2.11 -0.55
C LYS A 137 23.54 -2.87 -1.67
N GLN A 138 22.93 -2.14 -2.59
CA GLN A 138 22.30 -2.69 -3.77
C GLN A 138 23.24 -2.49 -4.96
N ASP A 139 23.91 -3.57 -5.38
CA ASP A 139 24.93 -3.51 -6.44
C ASP A 139 24.35 -3.27 -7.84
N LYS A 140 23.07 -3.59 -8.04
CA LYS A 140 22.37 -3.47 -9.33
C LYS A 140 21.00 -2.84 -9.15
N GLY A 141 20.60 -2.03 -10.13
CA GLY A 141 19.24 -1.53 -10.21
C GLY A 141 18.24 -2.66 -10.37
N LEU A 142 17.06 -2.49 -9.79
CA LEU A 142 15.96 -3.44 -9.90
C LEU A 142 14.98 -2.94 -10.95
N THR A 143 14.88 -3.65 -12.06
CA THR A 143 13.80 -3.41 -13.04
C THR A 143 12.46 -3.77 -12.42
N VAL A 144 11.52 -2.84 -12.48
CA VAL A 144 10.18 -2.98 -11.91
C VAL A 144 9.11 -2.58 -12.90
N LEU A 145 7.96 -3.22 -12.78
CA LEU A 145 6.72 -2.76 -13.38
C LEU A 145 6.08 -1.73 -12.46
N MET A 146 5.74 -0.56 -13.00
CA MET A 146 5.28 0.60 -12.25
C MET A 146 3.84 0.97 -12.60
N ARG A 147 3.14 1.54 -11.60
CA ARG A 147 1.86 2.22 -11.76
C ARG A 147 1.88 3.51 -10.93
N ARG A 148 1.70 4.66 -11.60
CA ARG A 148 1.66 5.96 -10.94
C ARG A 148 0.36 6.16 -10.15
N HIS A 149 0.47 6.90 -9.07
CA HIS A 149 -0.60 7.33 -8.19
C HIS A 149 -0.51 8.85 -7.97
N ALA A 150 -1.65 9.52 -7.98
CA ALA A 150 -1.77 10.93 -7.66
C ALA A 150 -2.86 11.13 -6.59
N GLY A 151 -2.60 12.00 -5.62
CA GLY A 151 -3.46 12.21 -4.47
C GLY A 151 -2.92 11.56 -3.20
N SER A 152 -3.80 11.37 -2.21
CA SER A 152 -3.42 10.88 -0.88
C SER A 152 -2.61 9.59 -0.95
N TYR A 153 -1.45 9.53 -0.29
CA TYR A 153 -0.66 8.29 -0.20
C TYR A 153 -1.42 7.14 0.46
N MET A 154 -2.44 7.43 1.28
CA MET A 154 -3.33 6.42 1.86
C MET A 154 -4.17 5.68 0.81
N GLU A 155 -4.20 6.17 -0.43
CA GLU A 155 -4.96 5.63 -1.56
C GLU A 155 -4.07 4.99 -2.63
N ILE A 156 -2.75 4.92 -2.42
CA ILE A 156 -1.81 4.24 -3.32
C ILE A 156 -2.16 2.76 -3.57
N GLY A 157 -3.00 2.18 -2.70
CA GLY A 157 -3.61 0.88 -2.90
C GLY A 157 -4.34 0.72 -4.25
N GLN A 158 -4.73 1.81 -4.92
CA GLN A 158 -5.28 1.77 -6.28
C GLN A 158 -4.25 1.26 -7.28
N ALA A 159 -3.04 1.82 -7.22
CA ALA A 159 -1.94 1.42 -8.07
C ALA A 159 -1.48 0.00 -7.74
N PHE A 160 -1.37 -0.36 -6.46
CA PHE A 160 -1.06 -1.74 -6.06
C PHE A 160 -2.13 -2.75 -6.47
N GLY A 161 -3.41 -2.38 -6.41
CA GLY A 161 -4.50 -3.24 -6.87
C GLY A 161 -4.39 -3.57 -8.37
N ALA A 162 -4.01 -2.58 -9.18
CA ALA A 162 -3.75 -2.78 -10.61
C ALA A 162 -2.53 -3.70 -10.84
N LEU A 163 -1.44 -3.51 -10.08
CA LEU A 163 -0.25 -4.38 -10.14
C LEU A 163 -0.57 -5.83 -9.70
N GLN A 164 -1.41 -6.00 -8.68
CA GLN A 164 -1.90 -7.31 -8.24
C GLN A 164 -2.74 -7.98 -9.34
N ALA A 165 -3.57 -7.22 -10.07
CA ALA A 165 -4.40 -7.77 -11.15
C ALA A 165 -3.57 -8.27 -12.34
N ILE A 166 -2.51 -7.55 -12.73
CA ILE A 166 -1.61 -7.98 -13.81
C ILE A 166 -0.69 -9.10 -13.35
N SER A 167 -0.22 -9.06 -12.10
CA SER A 167 0.73 -10.01 -11.55
C SER A 167 0.32 -10.57 -10.17
N PRO A 168 -0.67 -11.49 -10.13
CA PRO A 168 -1.24 -12.01 -8.88
C PRO A 168 -0.25 -12.73 -7.96
N ALA A 169 0.92 -13.11 -8.48
CA ALA A 169 1.98 -13.80 -7.74
C ALA A 169 3.11 -12.86 -7.27
N CYS A 170 3.13 -11.59 -7.69
CA CYS A 170 4.26 -10.69 -7.42
C CYS A 170 4.14 -9.88 -6.12
N ALA A 171 3.20 -10.21 -5.23
CA ALA A 171 3.04 -9.53 -3.94
C ALA A 171 3.59 -10.32 -2.72
N VAL A 172 4.39 -11.38 -2.94
CA VAL A 172 4.93 -12.20 -1.83
C VAL A 172 6.34 -12.74 -2.11
N GLY A 173 7.36 -12.20 -1.42
CA GLY A 173 8.62 -12.90 -1.11
C GLY A 173 9.79 -12.83 -2.11
N ASP A 174 10.84 -13.59 -1.80
CA ASP A 174 12.25 -13.37 -2.21
C ASP A 174 12.63 -13.61 -3.69
N ALA A 175 11.69 -13.83 -4.61
CA ALA A 175 11.84 -13.63 -6.06
C ALA A 175 10.57 -14.11 -6.82
N PRO A 176 10.21 -13.55 -7.98
CA PRO A 176 10.30 -12.16 -8.46
C PRO A 176 9.08 -11.34 -8.00
N GLY A 177 8.69 -11.42 -6.72
CA GLY A 177 7.46 -10.83 -6.19
C GLY A 177 7.68 -9.81 -5.08
N ARG A 178 8.63 -8.88 -5.29
CA ARG A 178 8.91 -7.78 -4.37
C ARG A 178 8.04 -6.59 -4.74
N ALA A 179 7.43 -5.95 -3.75
CA ALA A 179 6.57 -4.78 -3.96
C ALA A 179 7.19 -3.55 -3.30
N PHE A 180 7.10 -2.40 -3.98
CA PHE A 180 7.68 -1.15 -3.50
C PHE A 180 6.77 0.04 -3.73
N GLY A 181 6.79 1.00 -2.82
CA GLY A 181 6.22 2.33 -2.99
C GLY A 181 7.34 3.35 -3.10
N ILE A 182 7.31 4.21 -4.12
CA ILE A 182 8.22 5.35 -4.27
C ILE A 182 7.39 6.62 -4.05
N TYR A 183 7.80 7.46 -3.10
CA TYR A 183 7.08 8.67 -2.72
C TYR A 183 7.88 9.90 -3.12
N LEU A 184 7.31 10.73 -3.99
CA LEU A 184 8.07 11.76 -4.71
C LEU A 184 7.97 13.14 -4.07
N ASP A 185 7.00 13.32 -3.17
CA ASP A 185 6.68 14.61 -2.58
C ASP A 185 6.61 14.51 -1.05
N ASP A 186 6.98 15.60 -0.38
CA ASP A 186 6.79 15.76 1.06
C ASP A 186 5.32 16.11 1.37
N ARG A 187 4.69 15.30 2.23
CA ARG A 187 3.30 15.45 2.65
C ARG A 187 3.04 16.71 3.48
N GLU A 188 4.06 17.23 4.15
CA GLU A 188 3.95 18.45 4.95
C GLU A 188 3.99 19.71 4.07
N GLN A 189 4.59 19.62 2.88
CA GLN A 189 4.81 20.75 1.97
C GLN A 189 3.90 20.73 0.74
N THR A 190 3.36 19.56 0.39
CA THR A 190 2.57 19.35 -0.83
C THR A 190 1.12 19.08 -0.47
N GLU A 191 0.20 19.83 -1.09
CA GLU A 191 -1.24 19.59 -0.95
C GLU A 191 -1.60 18.14 -1.28
N GLU A 192 -2.48 17.52 -0.49
CA GLU A 192 -2.79 16.09 -0.60
C GLU A 192 -3.20 15.67 -2.03
N ALA A 193 -3.96 16.50 -2.74
CA ALA A 193 -4.41 16.23 -4.10
C ALA A 193 -3.29 16.26 -5.16
N LYS A 194 -2.13 16.85 -4.84
CA LYS A 194 -0.97 17.00 -5.74
C LYS A 194 0.17 16.02 -5.42
N LEU A 195 0.05 15.27 -4.32
CA LEU A 195 1.02 14.24 -3.95
C LEU A 195 1.16 13.19 -5.05
N ARG A 196 2.39 12.78 -5.34
CA ARG A 196 2.70 11.76 -6.34
C ARG A 196 3.45 10.60 -5.72
N ALA A 197 3.01 9.40 -6.05
CA ALA A 197 3.69 8.18 -5.68
C ALA A 197 3.69 7.19 -6.84
N ILE A 198 4.54 6.18 -6.75
CA ILE A 198 4.65 5.12 -7.75
C ILE A 198 4.63 3.79 -7.01
N ALA A 199 3.62 2.96 -7.29
CA ALA A 199 3.63 1.57 -6.89
C ALA A 199 4.45 0.77 -7.88
N CYS A 200 5.29 -0.13 -7.38
CA CYS A 200 6.22 -0.92 -8.16
C CYS A 200 6.15 -2.39 -7.73
N VAL A 201 6.32 -3.31 -8.67
CA VAL A 201 6.61 -4.72 -8.38
C VAL A 201 7.73 -5.22 -9.26
N THR A 202 8.59 -6.10 -8.73
CA THR A 202 9.41 -6.92 -9.61
C THR A 202 8.52 -7.91 -10.35
N VAL A 203 8.95 -8.30 -11.54
CA VAL A 203 8.26 -9.28 -12.39
C VAL A 203 9.32 -10.20 -13.01
N PRO A 204 8.95 -11.40 -13.51
CA PRO A 204 9.91 -12.26 -14.20
C PRO A 204 10.58 -11.53 -15.37
N ASP A 205 11.89 -11.74 -15.56
CA ASP A 205 12.68 -11.10 -16.63
C ASP A 205 12.08 -11.30 -18.02
N ALA A 206 11.40 -12.43 -18.24
CA ALA A 206 10.72 -12.75 -19.50
C ALA A 206 9.58 -11.76 -19.88
N TRP A 207 9.16 -10.89 -18.97
CA TRP A 207 8.18 -9.84 -19.25
C TRP A 207 8.82 -8.57 -19.79
N GLN A 208 10.10 -8.33 -19.51
CA GLN A 208 10.81 -7.13 -19.94
C GLN A 208 10.76 -7.00 -21.47
N GLY A 209 10.50 -5.78 -21.96
CA GLY A 209 10.37 -5.50 -23.39
C GLY A 209 9.03 -5.89 -24.03
N ARG A 210 8.10 -6.50 -23.28
CA ARG A 210 6.73 -6.73 -23.77
C ARG A 210 5.91 -5.42 -23.77
N PRO A 211 4.90 -5.30 -24.66
CA PRO A 211 3.94 -4.20 -24.61
C PRO A 211 3.23 -4.21 -23.26
N LEU A 212 3.13 -3.05 -22.63
CA LEU A 212 2.41 -2.89 -21.38
C LEU A 212 1.01 -2.30 -21.64
N PRO A 213 -0.01 -2.71 -20.86
CA PRO A 213 -1.30 -2.04 -20.84
C PRO A 213 -1.18 -0.56 -20.43
N ASP A 214 -2.12 0.28 -20.86
CA ASP A 214 -2.14 1.70 -20.53
C ASP A 214 -2.03 1.97 -19.02
N GLY A 215 -1.19 2.95 -18.70
CA GLY A 215 -0.87 3.39 -17.36
C GLY A 215 0.11 2.48 -16.60
N PHE A 216 0.56 1.36 -17.18
CA PHE A 216 1.72 0.63 -16.67
C PHE A 216 2.97 1.08 -17.42
N GLU A 217 4.09 1.19 -16.71
CA GLU A 217 5.36 1.57 -17.29
C GLU A 217 6.50 0.73 -16.71
N TRP A 218 7.58 0.58 -17.47
CA TRP A 218 8.83 0.04 -16.95
C TRP A 218 9.58 1.13 -16.22
N GLY A 219 10.22 0.78 -15.12
CA GLY A 219 11.18 1.66 -14.46
C GLY A 219 12.20 0.88 -13.64
N GLU A 220 12.95 1.61 -12.84
CA GLU A 220 14.07 1.06 -12.07
C GLU A 220 14.07 1.63 -10.65
N ILE A 221 14.34 0.77 -9.68
CA ILE A 221 14.82 1.19 -8.35
C ILE A 221 16.35 1.19 -8.42
N PRO A 222 17.02 2.35 -8.35
CA PRO A 222 18.44 2.45 -8.64
C PRO A 222 19.34 1.54 -7.81
N ALA A 223 20.51 1.20 -8.34
CA ALA A 223 21.62 0.73 -7.52
C ALA A 223 22.06 1.84 -6.54
N GLY A 224 22.64 1.45 -5.41
CA GLY A 224 23.12 2.42 -4.44
C GLY A 224 23.21 1.85 -3.04
N GLU A 225 23.61 2.71 -2.11
CA GLU A 225 23.59 2.42 -0.69
C GLU A 225 22.36 3.05 -0.04
N TYR A 226 21.67 2.29 0.79
CA TYR A 226 20.45 2.69 1.47
C TYR A 226 20.57 2.47 2.98
N ALA A 227 20.23 3.49 3.77
CA ALA A 227 19.91 3.31 5.18
C ALA A 227 18.51 2.72 5.32
N CYS A 228 18.42 1.56 5.95
CA CYS A 228 17.18 0.80 6.04
C CYS A 228 16.69 0.66 7.47
N VAL A 229 15.41 0.95 7.68
CA VAL A 229 14.66 0.66 8.92
C VAL A 229 13.52 -0.28 8.58
N THR A 230 13.34 -1.34 9.37
CA THR A 230 12.15 -2.20 9.24
C THR A 230 11.09 -1.78 10.25
N HIS A 231 9.97 -1.27 9.75
CA HIS A 231 8.77 -1.00 10.54
C HIS A 231 7.90 -2.26 10.65
N LEU A 232 7.51 -2.60 11.87
CA LEU A 232 6.52 -3.63 12.17
C LEU A 232 5.23 -2.96 12.63
N GLY A 233 4.17 -3.08 11.82
CA GLY A 233 2.87 -2.54 12.12
C GLY A 233 2.21 -1.85 10.92
N PRO A 234 1.09 -1.14 11.15
CA PRO A 234 0.28 -0.61 10.08
C PRO A 234 1.00 0.42 9.22
N TYR A 235 0.69 0.45 7.92
CA TYR A 235 1.24 1.45 6.98
C TYR A 235 0.92 2.90 7.37
N ALA A 236 -0.21 3.12 8.06
CA ALA A 236 -0.57 4.43 8.57
C ALA A 236 0.45 4.99 9.57
N GLU A 237 1.28 4.13 10.19
CA GLU A 237 2.26 4.49 11.20
C GLU A 237 3.68 4.71 10.63
N LEU A 238 3.90 4.52 9.31
CA LEU A 238 5.21 4.61 8.67
C LEU A 238 5.86 6.00 8.78
N SER A 239 5.04 7.04 8.89
CA SER A 239 5.49 8.42 9.11
C SER A 239 6.38 8.55 10.35
N THR A 240 6.11 7.78 11.41
CA THR A 240 6.95 7.80 12.62
C THR A 240 8.35 7.28 12.35
N ALA A 241 8.47 6.16 11.63
CA ALA A 241 9.77 5.57 11.31
C ALA A 241 10.55 6.45 10.32
N TRP A 242 9.88 7.07 9.34
CA TRP A 242 10.50 8.06 8.45
C TRP A 242 10.98 9.30 9.21
N SER A 243 10.13 9.88 10.07
CA SER A 243 10.49 11.03 10.90
C SER A 243 11.69 10.72 11.78
N TRP A 244 11.73 9.54 12.42
CA TRP A 244 12.87 9.14 13.22
C TRP A 244 14.15 9.00 12.39
N LEU A 245 14.07 8.37 11.21
CA LEU A 245 15.23 8.17 10.33
C LEU A 245 15.83 9.51 9.87
N TYR A 246 14.99 10.48 9.48
CA TYR A 246 15.44 11.80 9.02
C TYR A 246 15.83 12.76 10.14
N ARG A 247 15.10 12.75 11.27
CA ARG A 247 15.30 13.73 12.35
C ARG A 247 16.33 13.30 13.39
N HIS A 248 16.60 11.99 13.52
CA HIS A 248 17.48 11.48 14.57
C HIS A 248 18.67 10.70 14.04
N TRP A 249 18.45 9.66 13.24
CA TRP A 249 19.56 8.84 12.77
C TRP A 249 20.43 9.59 11.77
N LEU A 250 19.83 10.18 10.73
CA LEU A 250 20.57 10.80 9.63
C LEU A 250 21.50 11.93 10.12
N PRO A 251 21.09 12.90 10.96
CA PRO A 251 21.97 13.97 11.43
C PRO A 251 23.18 13.47 12.24
N GLY A 252 23.02 12.37 12.99
CA GLY A 252 24.08 11.76 13.79
C GLY A 252 24.93 10.73 13.04
N SER A 253 24.49 10.29 11.85
CA SER A 253 25.13 9.20 11.10
C SER A 253 26.44 9.60 10.39
N GLY A 254 26.68 10.92 10.21
CA GLY A 254 27.75 11.42 9.35
C GLY A 254 27.52 11.18 7.86
N ARG A 255 26.31 10.78 7.45
CA ARG A 255 25.90 10.54 6.06
C ARG A 255 25.01 11.67 5.55
N ALA A 256 24.92 11.79 4.23
CA ALA A 256 24.00 12.70 3.55
C ALA A 256 22.94 11.92 2.77
N PRO A 257 21.71 12.46 2.61
CA PRO A 257 20.71 11.83 1.76
C PRO A 257 21.15 11.85 0.29
N GLY A 258 20.89 10.74 -0.40
CA GLY A 258 21.14 10.58 -1.83
C GLY A 258 20.04 11.20 -2.69
N GLY A 259 20.21 11.11 -4.01
CA GLY A 259 19.27 11.69 -4.99
C GLY A 259 18.04 10.84 -5.32
N VAL A 260 17.88 9.66 -4.71
CA VAL A 260 16.73 8.78 -4.96
C VAL A 260 15.61 9.12 -3.96
N PRO A 261 14.35 9.27 -4.42
CA PRO A 261 13.21 9.48 -3.52
C PRO A 261 13.06 8.36 -2.48
N CYS A 262 12.28 8.62 -1.43
CA CYS A 262 11.99 7.63 -0.40
C CYS A 262 11.34 6.38 -1.00
N VAL A 263 11.94 5.22 -0.75
CA VAL A 263 11.43 3.92 -1.19
C VAL A 263 10.97 3.13 0.02
N GLU A 264 9.80 2.52 -0.07
CA GLU A 264 9.27 1.55 0.89
C GLU A 264 9.19 0.19 0.22
N GLU A 265 9.81 -0.84 0.79
CA GLU A 265 9.69 -2.22 0.36
C GLU A 265 8.72 -2.97 1.30
N TYR A 266 7.65 -3.53 0.73
CA TYR A 266 6.66 -4.30 1.48
C TYR A 266 7.10 -5.77 1.57
N LEU A 267 7.59 -6.17 2.74
CA LEU A 267 8.19 -7.50 2.96
C LEU A 267 7.13 -8.59 3.13
N ASN A 268 5.88 -8.21 3.43
CA ASN A 268 4.72 -9.09 3.41
C ASN A 268 3.47 -8.32 2.96
N SER A 269 2.38 -9.07 2.72
CA SER A 269 1.18 -8.56 2.08
C SER A 269 0.03 -8.32 3.06
N PRO A 270 -0.76 -7.24 2.88
CA PRO A 270 -1.97 -6.97 3.65
C PRO A 270 -3.15 -7.89 3.28
N TYR A 271 -3.01 -8.74 2.26
CA TYR A 271 -4.01 -9.75 1.90
C TYR A 271 -4.00 -10.95 2.85
N ASP A 272 -2.83 -11.31 3.38
CA ASP A 272 -2.64 -12.49 4.23
C ASP A 272 -2.20 -12.15 5.66
N ASN A 273 -1.95 -10.87 5.96
CA ASN A 273 -1.47 -10.42 7.26
C ASN A 273 -2.35 -9.31 7.83
N PRO A 274 -2.66 -9.34 9.14
CA PRO A 274 -3.29 -8.20 9.79
C PRO A 274 -2.36 -6.98 9.80
N PRO A 275 -2.91 -5.75 9.83
CA PRO A 275 -2.12 -4.51 9.92
C PRO A 275 -0.99 -4.52 10.95
N THR A 276 -1.18 -5.15 12.10
CA THR A 276 -0.17 -5.23 13.18
C THR A 276 1.02 -6.14 12.88
N ALA A 277 0.90 -7.03 11.90
CA ALA A 277 1.95 -7.95 11.47
C ALA A 277 2.64 -7.53 10.17
N LEU A 278 2.26 -6.37 9.60
CA LEU A 278 2.87 -5.86 8.38
C LEU A 278 4.31 -5.46 8.62
N ARG A 279 5.19 -5.82 7.69
CA ARG A 279 6.62 -5.52 7.71
C ARG A 279 6.96 -4.69 6.49
N THR A 280 7.42 -3.47 6.73
CA THR A 280 7.81 -2.54 5.67
C THR A 280 9.25 -2.09 5.92
N ARG A 281 10.11 -2.24 4.93
CA ARG A 281 11.47 -1.70 4.98
C ARG A 281 11.48 -0.33 4.33
N LEU A 282 11.76 0.69 5.12
CA LEU A 282 11.98 2.06 4.66
C LEU A 282 13.42 2.15 4.17
N MET A 283 13.63 2.66 2.96
CA MET A 283 14.93 2.73 2.30
C MET A 283 15.25 4.18 1.97
N LEU A 284 16.10 4.80 2.79
CA LEU A 284 16.65 6.12 2.54
C LEU A 284 17.93 5.99 1.73
N SER A 285 17.95 6.55 0.51
CA SER A 285 19.18 6.59 -0.30
C SER A 285 20.23 7.46 0.39
N LEU A 286 21.49 7.03 0.33
CA LEU A 286 22.64 7.76 0.86
C LEU A 286 23.56 8.25 -0.27
N ALA A 287 24.22 9.38 -0.03
CA ALA A 287 25.32 9.92 -0.83
C ALA A 287 26.70 9.51 -0.28
#